data_AF-A0A5C5U2C7-F1
#
_entry.id   AF-A0A5C5U2C7-F1
#
_cell.length_a   1.000
_cell.length_b   1.000
_cell.length_c   1.000
_cell.angle_alpha   90.00
_cell.angle_beta   90.00
_cell.angle_gamma   90.00
#
_symmetry.space_group_name_H-M   'P 1'
#
loop_
_entity.id
_entity.type
_entity.pdbx_description
1 polymer ?
#
loop_
_entity_poly.entity_id
_entity_poly.type
_entity_poly.pdbx_seq_one_letter_code
_entity_poly.pdbx_strand_id
1 'polypeptide(L)'
;MGPPPASLGLDPFYAKHLDAGGIPVVSSARVEDATLQVARELIDGMLAERPDLRRSMVADGVRVGVMAIDESTTDLPEQRHWKKPAPDDPRLTPCERKHYDRIAAMSDREYWDSRARGMGGRYTTGAEENLRGVPDTRYFGENILVHELAHAVLYAVQRADPALYRRVEEAYANAMDAGLWRGDYAAVTVQEYWAEGTQFWFNSNKLSRGEDREVLSADDLQAYDPALYAVLGEVYSHRQRLDADVYYRHPARSRIAARAAGSDC
;
A
#
# COMPACT_ATOMS: atom_id res chain seq x y z
N MET A 1 9.91 18.68 -13.60
CA MET A 1 10.03 18.73 -12.12
C MET A 1 11.47 19.05 -11.75
N GLY A 2 11.73 19.53 -10.53
CA GLY A 2 13.08 19.90 -10.05
C GLY A 2 13.44 19.21 -8.74
N PRO A 3 14.66 19.42 -8.22
CA PRO A 3 15.10 18.78 -6.98
C PRO A 3 14.23 19.19 -5.78
N PRO A 4 14.12 18.34 -4.75
CA PRO A 4 13.45 18.69 -3.51
C PRO A 4 14.05 19.95 -2.87
N PRO A 5 13.25 20.81 -2.23
CA PRO A 5 13.78 21.96 -1.52
C PRO A 5 14.72 21.51 -0.38
N ALA A 6 15.81 22.25 -0.18
CA ALA A 6 16.83 21.92 0.82
C ALA A 6 16.27 21.78 2.25
N SER A 7 15.15 22.44 2.55
CA SER A 7 14.44 22.35 3.83
C SER A 7 13.95 20.94 4.16
N LEU A 8 13.79 20.04 3.17
CA LEU A 8 13.43 18.65 3.42
C LEU A 8 14.61 17.78 3.84
N GLY A 9 15.86 18.25 3.68
CA GLY A 9 17.06 17.54 4.15
C GLY A 9 17.25 16.14 3.53
N LEU A 10 16.79 15.94 2.29
CA LEU A 10 16.81 14.64 1.64
C LEU A 10 18.15 14.31 0.96
N ASP A 11 18.44 13.01 0.84
CA ASP A 11 19.61 12.50 0.11
C ASP A 11 19.62 12.99 -1.36
N PRO A 12 20.79 13.34 -1.93
CA PRO A 12 20.91 13.80 -3.33
C PRO A 12 20.42 12.81 -4.40
N PHE A 13 20.19 11.53 -4.03
CA PHE A 13 19.47 10.57 -4.86
C PHE A 13 18.13 11.12 -5.35
N TYR A 14 17.41 11.87 -4.49
CA TYR A 14 16.14 12.48 -4.86
C TYR A 14 16.37 13.72 -5.74
N ALA A 15 16.21 13.55 -7.05
CA ALA A 15 16.43 14.60 -8.04
C ALA A 15 15.13 15.26 -8.51
N LYS A 16 13.97 14.69 -8.16
CA LYS A 16 12.64 15.22 -8.52
C LYS A 16 11.75 15.33 -7.29
N HIS A 17 10.94 16.38 -7.28
CA HIS A 17 9.97 16.67 -6.24
C HIS A 17 8.69 17.29 -6.82
N LEU A 18 7.57 16.91 -6.24
CA LEU A 18 6.26 17.52 -6.43
C LEU A 18 5.56 17.61 -5.07
N ASP A 19 4.94 18.76 -4.76
CA ASP A 19 4.13 18.91 -3.55
C ASP A 19 2.69 18.43 -3.80
N ALA A 20 2.21 17.55 -2.94
CA ALA A 20 0.82 17.10 -2.88
C ALA A 20 0.14 17.68 -1.64
N GLY A 21 -0.08 19.01 -1.65
CA GLY A 21 -0.76 19.71 -0.56
C GLY A 21 -0.04 19.61 0.78
N GLY A 22 1.29 19.80 0.77
CA GLY A 22 2.17 19.68 1.93
C GLY A 22 2.79 18.31 2.15
N ILE A 23 2.35 17.27 1.42
CA ILE A 23 2.98 15.94 1.43
C ILE A 23 3.97 15.89 0.25
N PRO A 24 5.29 15.79 0.50
CA PRO A 24 6.26 15.71 -0.58
C PRO A 24 6.16 14.39 -1.33
N VAL A 25 6.14 14.45 -2.67
CA VAL A 25 6.34 13.30 -3.57
C VAL A 25 7.72 13.45 -4.17
N VAL A 26 8.60 12.46 -3.96
CA VAL A 26 10.01 12.52 -4.38
C VAL A 26 10.43 11.27 -5.14
N SER A 27 11.40 11.42 -6.04
CA SER A 27 11.97 10.31 -6.79
C SER A 27 13.40 10.62 -7.24
N SER A 28 14.07 9.62 -7.78
CA SER A 28 15.29 9.83 -8.56
C SER A 28 15.00 10.56 -9.88
N ALA A 29 16.06 10.87 -10.63
CA ALA A 29 15.94 11.47 -11.95
C ALA A 29 15.32 10.51 -13.00
N ARG A 30 15.27 9.20 -12.70
CA ARG A 30 14.89 8.15 -13.65
C ARG A 30 13.38 8.01 -13.84
N VAL A 31 12.60 8.31 -12.80
CA VAL A 31 11.13 8.25 -12.84
C VAL A 31 10.57 9.33 -13.76
N GLU A 32 9.58 9.02 -14.60
CA GLU A 32 8.89 10.00 -15.45
C GLU A 32 8.13 11.05 -14.61
N ASP A 33 8.16 12.30 -15.05
CA ASP A 33 7.44 13.39 -14.35
C ASP A 33 5.93 13.12 -14.27
N ALA A 34 5.35 12.46 -15.28
CA ALA A 34 3.94 12.08 -15.29
C ALA A 34 3.60 11.10 -14.16
N THR A 35 4.53 10.23 -13.77
CA THR A 35 4.33 9.27 -12.67
C THR A 35 4.21 9.98 -11.32
N LEU A 36 4.97 11.07 -11.10
CA LEU A 36 4.82 11.88 -9.87
C LEU A 36 3.50 12.64 -9.84
N GLN A 37 2.97 13.05 -11.00
CA GLN A 37 1.63 13.65 -11.09
C GLN A 37 0.56 12.64 -10.70
N VAL A 38 0.64 11.40 -11.20
CA VAL A 38 -0.24 10.30 -10.79
C VAL A 38 -0.19 10.10 -9.28
N ALA A 39 1.00 9.99 -8.69
CA ALA A 39 1.14 9.83 -7.24
C ALA A 39 0.48 10.98 -6.46
N ARG A 40 0.66 12.23 -6.89
CA ARG A 40 -0.01 13.39 -6.29
C ARG A 40 -1.54 13.29 -6.41
N GLU A 41 -2.07 12.96 -7.57
CA GLU A 41 -3.51 12.86 -7.78
C GLU A 41 -4.14 11.73 -6.95
N LEU A 42 -3.44 10.62 -6.74
CA LEU A 42 -3.88 9.56 -5.82
C LEU A 42 -3.92 10.06 -4.37
N ILE A 43 -2.87 10.74 -3.90
CA ILE A 43 -2.82 11.36 -2.57
C ILE A 43 -3.97 12.37 -2.40
N ASP A 44 -4.19 13.19 -3.42
CA ASP A 44 -5.23 14.22 -3.41
C ASP A 44 -6.63 13.62 -3.37
N GLY A 45 -6.88 12.57 -4.14
CA GLY A 45 -8.15 11.84 -4.11
C GLY A 45 -8.41 11.11 -2.79
N MET A 46 -7.40 10.44 -2.22
CA MET A 46 -7.54 9.71 -0.95
C MET A 46 -7.80 10.63 0.26
N LEU A 47 -7.37 11.89 0.19
CA LEU A 47 -7.49 12.87 1.28
C LEU A 47 -8.53 13.96 1.01
N ALA A 48 -9.32 13.84 -0.07
CA ALA A 48 -10.22 14.89 -0.55
C ALA A 48 -11.27 15.31 0.49
N GLU A 49 -11.88 14.35 1.19
CA GLU A 49 -12.94 14.60 2.18
C GLU A 49 -12.40 14.89 3.59
N ARG A 50 -11.10 14.68 3.81
CA ARG A 50 -10.48 14.70 5.15
C ARG A 50 -9.21 15.58 5.19
N PRO A 51 -9.36 16.91 5.02
CA PRO A 51 -8.24 17.84 5.11
C PRO A 51 -7.59 17.88 6.51
N ASP A 52 -8.31 17.47 7.56
CA ASP A 52 -7.76 17.26 8.91
C ASP A 52 -6.75 16.11 8.96
N LEU A 53 -7.03 14.98 8.31
CA LEU A 53 -6.10 13.87 8.20
C LEU A 53 -4.86 14.28 7.41
N ARG A 54 -5.03 15.00 6.29
CA ARG A 54 -3.90 15.59 5.55
C ARG A 54 -3.01 16.43 6.45
N ARG A 55 -3.58 17.35 7.24
CA ARG A 55 -2.79 18.17 8.18
C ARG A 55 -2.05 17.31 9.20
N SER A 56 -2.68 16.24 9.72
CA SER A 56 -1.99 15.31 10.62
C SER A 56 -0.83 14.60 9.94
N MET A 57 -0.97 14.18 8.68
CA MET A 57 0.10 13.54 7.91
C MET A 57 1.26 14.50 7.64
N VAL A 58 0.97 15.74 7.26
CA VAL A 58 1.98 16.79 7.07
C VAL A 58 2.72 17.07 8.38
N ALA A 59 2.00 17.20 9.50
CA ALA A 59 2.61 17.44 10.82
C ALA A 59 3.48 16.26 11.29
N ASP A 60 3.15 15.03 10.90
CA ASP A 60 3.96 13.83 11.18
C ASP A 60 5.13 13.66 10.19
N GLY A 61 5.27 14.53 9.18
CA GLY A 61 6.34 14.45 8.19
C GLY A 61 6.18 13.27 7.24
N VAL A 62 4.93 12.89 6.91
CA VAL A 62 4.67 11.88 5.88
C VAL A 62 5.20 12.38 4.53
N ARG A 63 5.87 11.49 3.78
CA ARG A 63 6.21 11.73 2.37
C ARG A 63 6.04 10.46 1.55
N VAL A 64 5.92 10.65 0.23
CA VAL A 64 5.82 9.59 -0.76
C VAL A 64 7.08 9.53 -1.61
N GLY A 65 7.67 8.35 -1.75
CA GLY A 65 8.76 8.04 -2.67
C GLY A 65 8.27 7.23 -3.86
N VAL A 66 8.74 7.55 -5.05
CA VAL A 66 8.49 6.75 -6.26
C VAL A 66 9.80 6.19 -6.77
N MET A 67 9.88 4.86 -6.88
CA MET A 67 10.99 4.14 -7.50
C MET A 67 10.78 4.03 -9.00
N ALA A 68 11.84 4.17 -9.78
CA ALA A 68 11.79 3.85 -11.21
C ALA A 68 11.60 2.35 -11.45
N ILE A 69 11.22 2.00 -12.68
CA ILE A 69 10.98 0.61 -13.10
C ILE A 69 12.19 -0.28 -12.82
N ASP A 70 13.41 0.24 -12.99
CA ASP A 70 14.66 -0.48 -12.82
C ASP A 70 15.44 -0.11 -11.53
N GLU A 71 14.78 0.59 -10.61
CA GLU A 71 15.23 0.76 -9.23
C GLU A 71 14.54 -0.27 -8.34
N SER A 72 15.02 -0.46 -7.12
CA SER A 72 14.45 -1.37 -6.13
C SER A 72 14.32 -0.73 -4.75
N THR A 73 13.63 -1.42 -3.83
CA THR A 73 13.47 -0.99 -2.43
C THR A 73 14.82 -0.59 -1.83
N THR A 74 15.85 -1.40 -2.00
CA THR A 74 17.17 -1.08 -1.44
C THR A 74 18.01 -0.11 -2.27
N ASP A 75 17.50 0.48 -3.36
CA ASP A 75 18.12 1.67 -3.99
C ASP A 75 17.76 2.96 -3.25
N LEU A 76 16.59 2.97 -2.59
CA LEU A 76 16.13 4.11 -1.82
C LEU A 76 17.03 4.37 -0.60
N PRO A 77 17.47 5.63 -0.39
CA PRO A 77 18.39 6.02 0.70
C PRO A 77 18.07 5.45 2.09
N GLU A 78 16.78 5.44 2.44
CA GLU A 78 16.26 5.05 3.75
C GLU A 78 16.28 3.53 3.96
N GLN A 79 16.45 2.78 2.87
CA GLN A 79 16.28 1.33 2.82
C GLN A 79 17.56 0.61 2.33
N ARG A 80 18.54 1.36 1.81
CA ARG A 80 19.86 0.88 1.36
C ARG A 80 20.60 -0.03 2.35
N HIS A 81 20.35 0.14 3.65
CA HIS A 81 21.05 -0.56 4.73
C HIS A 81 20.23 -1.68 5.38
N TRP A 82 19.01 -1.95 4.88
CA TRP A 82 18.15 -2.97 5.43
C TRP A 82 18.82 -4.35 5.40
N LYS A 83 18.55 -5.14 6.45
CA LYS A 83 19.07 -6.49 6.62
C LYS A 83 17.96 -7.50 6.45
N LYS A 84 18.25 -8.62 5.81
CA LYS A 84 17.31 -9.75 5.78
C LYS A 84 17.12 -10.28 7.22
N PRO A 85 15.93 -10.80 7.55
CA PRO A 85 15.65 -11.31 8.90
C PRO A 85 16.61 -12.45 9.26
N ALA A 86 16.90 -12.59 10.55
CA ALA A 86 17.57 -13.77 11.11
C ALA A 86 16.62 -14.98 11.16
N PRO A 87 17.11 -16.23 11.32
CA PRO A 87 16.24 -17.43 11.32
C PRO A 87 15.16 -17.44 12.41
N ASP A 88 15.42 -16.76 13.52
CA ASP A 88 14.55 -16.61 14.68
C ASP A 88 13.70 -15.34 14.65
N ASP A 89 13.80 -14.53 13.59
CA ASP A 89 13.03 -13.29 13.47
C ASP A 89 11.52 -13.61 13.51
N PRO A 90 10.74 -12.95 14.39
CA PRO A 90 9.32 -13.22 14.54
C PRO A 90 8.50 -12.82 13.31
N ARG A 91 9.03 -11.99 12.42
CA ARG A 91 8.35 -11.54 11.19
C ARG A 91 8.34 -12.61 10.10
N LEU A 92 9.18 -13.65 10.20
CA LEU A 92 9.16 -14.77 9.28
C LEU A 92 7.89 -15.59 9.48
N THR A 93 7.18 -15.84 8.38
CA THR A 93 6.08 -16.80 8.34
C THR A 93 6.57 -18.21 8.71
N PRO A 94 5.69 -19.11 9.16
CA PRO A 94 6.06 -20.50 9.42
C PRO A 94 6.73 -21.19 8.21
N CYS A 95 6.25 -20.90 7.00
CA CYS A 95 6.81 -21.41 5.74
C CYS A 95 8.25 -20.90 5.51
N GLU A 96 8.46 -19.59 5.65
CA GLU A 96 9.79 -19.00 5.47
C GLU A 96 10.78 -19.48 6.51
N ARG A 97 10.33 -19.73 7.74
CA ARG A 97 11.17 -20.30 8.80
C ARG A 97 11.53 -21.76 8.50
N LYS A 98 10.59 -22.56 8.00
CA LYS A 98 10.82 -23.95 7.57
C LYS A 98 11.80 -24.04 6.39
N HIS A 99 11.78 -23.05 5.50
CA HIS A 99 12.63 -22.97 4.30
C HIS A 99 13.64 -21.82 4.36
N TYR A 100 14.17 -21.54 5.56
CA TYR A 100 15.06 -20.40 5.79
C TYR A 100 16.39 -20.53 5.03
N ASP A 101 16.80 -21.74 4.65
CA ASP A 101 17.96 -21.97 3.77
C ASP A 101 17.90 -21.14 2.48
N ARG A 102 16.69 -20.94 1.93
CA ARG A 102 16.47 -20.10 0.74
C ARG A 102 16.74 -18.62 1.01
N ILE A 103 16.31 -18.12 2.17
CA ILE A 103 16.57 -16.75 2.62
C ILE A 103 18.06 -16.60 3.01
N ALA A 104 18.65 -17.62 3.62
CA ALA A 104 20.04 -17.66 4.02
C ALA A 104 20.98 -17.46 2.83
N ALA A 105 20.65 -18.07 1.69
CA ALA A 105 21.40 -17.98 0.44
C ALA A 105 21.30 -16.63 -0.29
N MET A 106 20.30 -15.79 0.03
CA MET A 106 20.15 -14.44 -0.54
C MET A 106 21.04 -13.43 0.19
N SER A 107 21.56 -12.46 -0.54
CA SER A 107 22.02 -11.19 0.02
C SER A 107 20.84 -10.38 0.61
N ASP A 108 21.16 -9.38 1.45
CA ASP A 108 20.14 -8.46 1.99
C ASP A 108 19.33 -7.79 0.88
N ARG A 109 20.02 -7.37 -0.19
CA ARG A 109 19.43 -6.74 -1.37
C ARG A 109 18.49 -7.69 -2.11
N GLU A 110 18.94 -8.89 -2.46
CA GLU A 110 18.11 -9.87 -3.17
C GLU A 110 16.84 -10.23 -2.37
N TYR A 111 16.95 -10.33 -1.04
CA TYR A 111 15.80 -10.60 -0.19
C TYR A 111 14.77 -9.45 -0.24
N TRP A 112 15.18 -8.20 -0.06
CA TRP A 112 14.23 -7.08 -0.02
C TRP A 112 13.69 -6.72 -1.40
N ASP A 113 14.55 -6.74 -2.42
CA ASP A 113 14.20 -6.34 -3.78
C ASP A 113 13.23 -7.33 -4.46
N SER A 114 13.24 -8.61 -4.03
CA SER A 114 12.28 -9.61 -4.53
C SER A 114 10.90 -9.56 -3.87
N ARG A 115 10.79 -8.90 -2.70
CA ARG A 115 9.59 -8.95 -1.86
C ARG A 115 8.67 -7.75 -2.03
N ALA A 116 9.24 -6.57 -2.23
CA ALA A 116 8.50 -5.32 -2.14
C ALA A 116 8.86 -4.37 -3.30
N ARG A 117 7.82 -3.74 -3.84
CA ARG A 117 7.86 -2.59 -4.77
C ARG A 117 7.07 -1.39 -4.23
N GLY A 118 6.76 -1.41 -2.94
CA GLY A 118 6.08 -0.37 -2.18
C GLY A 118 6.20 -0.72 -0.70
N MET A 119 6.19 0.30 0.16
CA MET A 119 6.25 0.13 1.61
C MET A 119 5.45 1.22 2.32
N GLY A 120 4.70 0.83 3.35
CA GLY A 120 3.91 1.72 4.18
C GLY A 120 4.69 2.31 5.35
N GLY A 121 4.14 3.38 5.91
CA GLY A 121 4.70 4.08 7.07
C GLY A 121 4.79 5.58 6.84
N ARG A 122 5.59 6.28 7.66
CA ARG A 122 5.82 7.73 7.48
C ARG A 122 6.49 8.04 6.14
N TYR A 123 7.39 7.17 5.71
CA TYR A 123 7.90 7.19 4.35
C TYR A 123 7.19 6.11 3.55
N THR A 124 6.15 6.50 2.82
CA THR A 124 5.40 5.61 1.94
C THR A 124 6.13 5.52 0.60
N THR A 125 6.27 4.32 0.03
CA THR A 125 6.87 4.16 -1.29
C THR A 125 5.95 3.40 -2.24
N GLY A 126 6.07 3.71 -3.52
CA GLY A 126 5.49 2.95 -4.62
C GLY A 126 6.47 2.90 -5.78
N ALA A 127 6.07 2.20 -6.84
CA ALA A 127 6.92 2.02 -8.00
C ALA A 127 6.23 2.49 -9.28
N GLU A 128 7.02 3.05 -10.18
CA GLU A 128 6.56 3.62 -11.44
C GLU A 128 5.81 2.61 -12.30
N GLU A 129 6.29 1.37 -12.39
CA GLU A 129 5.63 0.34 -13.18
C GLU A 129 4.22 0.04 -12.67
N ASN A 130 3.99 0.17 -11.35
CA ASN A 130 2.66 0.01 -10.76
C ASN A 130 1.77 1.22 -11.07
N LEU A 131 2.25 2.43 -10.82
CA LEU A 131 1.50 3.67 -11.06
C LEU A 131 1.14 3.88 -12.55
N ARG A 132 1.93 3.28 -13.44
CA ARG A 132 1.73 3.35 -14.90
C ARG A 132 1.00 2.13 -15.47
N GLY A 133 0.75 1.10 -14.67
CA GLY A 133 0.03 -0.09 -15.14
C GLY A 133 0.85 -0.95 -16.10
N VAL A 134 2.16 -1.05 -15.91
CA VAL A 134 3.04 -1.86 -16.76
C VAL A 134 2.74 -3.35 -16.54
N PRO A 135 2.35 -4.10 -17.59
CA PRO A 135 2.04 -5.53 -17.50
C PRO A 135 3.22 -6.38 -17.02
N ASP A 136 2.91 -7.59 -16.54
CA ASP A 136 3.89 -8.62 -16.15
C ASP A 136 4.85 -8.21 -15.03
N THR A 137 4.43 -7.25 -14.20
CA THR A 137 5.14 -6.79 -13.00
C THR A 137 4.45 -7.29 -11.72
N ARG A 138 5.18 -7.29 -10.59
CA ARG A 138 4.75 -7.93 -9.32
C ARG A 138 3.33 -7.57 -8.88
N TYR A 139 3.04 -6.27 -8.87
CA TYR A 139 1.73 -5.74 -8.45
C TYR A 139 0.83 -5.38 -9.63
N PHE A 140 1.10 -5.90 -10.84
CA PHE A 140 0.18 -5.66 -11.95
C PHE A 140 -1.20 -6.23 -11.63
N GLY A 141 -2.22 -5.37 -11.66
CA GLY A 141 -3.59 -5.69 -11.30
C GLY A 141 -4.01 -5.18 -9.92
N GLU A 142 -3.18 -4.41 -9.22
CA GLU A 142 -3.59 -3.65 -8.02
C GLU A 142 -2.82 -2.33 -7.93
N ASN A 143 -3.35 -1.33 -7.23
CA ASN A 143 -2.58 -0.12 -6.95
C ASN A 143 -1.88 -0.23 -5.58
N ILE A 144 -0.56 -0.50 -5.58
CA ILE A 144 0.18 -0.68 -4.33
C ILE A 144 0.33 0.64 -3.58
N LEU A 145 0.49 1.77 -4.27
CA LEU A 145 0.61 3.05 -3.57
C LEU A 145 -0.67 3.39 -2.78
N VAL A 146 -1.85 3.02 -3.28
CA VAL A 146 -3.12 3.18 -2.54
C VAL A 146 -3.11 2.36 -1.26
N HIS A 147 -2.62 1.11 -1.30
CA HIS A 147 -2.44 0.27 -0.11
C HIS A 147 -1.49 0.93 0.91
N GLU A 148 -0.27 1.26 0.47
CA GLU A 148 0.78 1.74 1.35
C GLU A 148 0.45 3.12 1.95
N LEU A 149 -0.25 3.97 1.19
CA LEU A 149 -0.74 5.26 1.67
C LEU A 149 -1.92 5.08 2.64
N ALA A 150 -2.75 4.06 2.48
CA ALA A 150 -3.86 3.78 3.39
C ALA A 150 -3.36 3.51 4.82
N HIS A 151 -2.20 2.87 5.01
CA HIS A 151 -1.58 2.77 6.33
C HIS A 151 -1.28 4.14 6.94
N ALA A 152 -0.71 5.07 6.16
CA ALA A 152 -0.42 6.43 6.63
C ALA A 152 -1.71 7.22 6.94
N VAL A 153 -2.77 7.01 6.16
CA VAL A 153 -4.11 7.56 6.45
C VAL A 153 -4.65 7.00 7.76
N LEU A 154 -4.55 5.69 8.02
CA LEU A 154 -5.02 5.10 9.27
C LEU A 154 -4.26 5.65 10.50
N TYR A 155 -2.94 5.84 10.40
CA TYR A 155 -2.18 6.51 11.46
C TYR A 155 -2.62 7.96 11.66
N ALA A 156 -3.01 8.67 10.60
CA ALA A 156 -3.59 10.01 10.71
C ALA A 156 -4.96 9.96 11.40
N VAL A 157 -5.82 8.98 11.08
CA VAL A 157 -7.10 8.75 11.76
C VAL A 157 -6.87 8.51 13.25
N GLN A 158 -5.92 7.65 13.62
CA GLN A 158 -5.58 7.37 15.02
C GLN A 158 -5.22 8.64 15.81
N ARG A 159 -4.55 9.60 15.18
CA ARG A 159 -4.11 10.85 15.82
C ARG A 159 -5.19 11.94 15.83
N ALA A 160 -5.87 12.13 14.70
CA ALA A 160 -6.80 13.25 14.50
C ALA A 160 -8.24 12.90 14.90
N ASP A 161 -8.63 11.63 14.81
CA ASP A 161 -9.96 11.13 15.14
C ASP A 161 -9.90 9.76 15.86
N PRO A 162 -9.49 9.74 17.15
CA PRO A 162 -9.40 8.51 17.92
C PRO A 162 -10.74 7.79 18.10
N ALA A 163 -11.87 8.49 17.93
CA ALA A 163 -13.20 7.88 18.00
C ALA A 163 -13.49 7.05 16.75
N LEU A 164 -13.16 7.57 15.55
CA LEU A 164 -13.20 6.80 14.32
C LEU A 164 -12.22 5.62 14.36
N TYR A 165 -10.99 5.82 14.86
CA TYR A 165 -10.03 4.72 14.97
C TYR A 165 -10.55 3.55 15.81
N ARG A 166 -11.21 3.82 16.95
CA ARG A 166 -11.86 2.75 17.74
C ARG A 166 -12.94 2.00 16.95
N ARG A 167 -13.72 2.68 16.11
CA ARG A 167 -14.69 2.00 15.22
C ARG A 167 -14.01 1.13 14.17
N VAL A 168 -12.83 1.51 13.70
CA VAL A 168 -12.01 0.65 12.81
C VAL A 168 -11.56 -0.60 13.56
N GLU A 169 -11.08 -0.46 14.80
CA GLU A 169 -10.69 -1.60 15.65
C GLU A 169 -11.88 -2.52 15.95
N GLU A 170 -13.06 -1.96 16.24
CA GLU A 170 -14.31 -2.71 16.44
C GLU A 170 -14.75 -3.43 15.16
N ALA A 171 -14.69 -2.78 14.00
CA ALA A 171 -14.99 -3.40 12.71
C ALA A 171 -14.06 -4.59 12.43
N TYR A 172 -12.76 -4.41 12.66
CA TYR A 172 -11.77 -5.48 12.52
C TYR A 172 -12.05 -6.64 13.47
N ALA A 173 -12.27 -6.38 14.75
CA ALA A 173 -12.59 -7.43 15.74
C ALA A 173 -13.85 -8.21 15.34
N ASN A 174 -14.91 -7.51 14.92
CA ASN A 174 -16.14 -8.14 14.44
C ASN A 174 -15.91 -9.01 13.20
N ALA A 175 -15.09 -8.55 12.24
CA ALA A 175 -14.75 -9.30 11.05
C ALA A 175 -13.99 -10.59 11.39
N MET A 176 -13.04 -10.53 12.32
CA MET A 176 -12.28 -11.70 12.78
C MET A 176 -13.16 -12.70 13.54
N ASP A 177 -14.03 -12.21 14.43
CA ASP A 177 -14.97 -13.05 15.18
C ASP A 177 -15.99 -13.74 14.25
N ALA A 178 -16.42 -13.05 13.20
CA ALA A 178 -17.28 -13.60 12.15
C ALA A 178 -16.53 -14.51 11.15
N GLY A 179 -15.20 -14.63 11.26
CA GLY A 179 -14.38 -15.42 10.37
C GLY A 179 -14.29 -14.87 8.94
N LEU A 180 -14.57 -13.58 8.74
CA LEU A 180 -14.32 -12.89 7.48
C LEU A 180 -12.82 -12.83 7.18
N TRP A 181 -12.46 -12.71 5.91
CA TRP A 181 -11.07 -12.59 5.45
C TRP A 181 -10.17 -13.77 5.84
N ARG A 182 -10.75 -14.92 6.19
CA ARG A 182 -9.98 -16.12 6.60
C ARG A 182 -8.99 -16.53 5.50
N GLY A 183 -7.70 -16.53 5.86
CA GLY A 183 -6.61 -16.88 4.95
C GLY A 183 -6.25 -15.79 3.93
N ASP A 184 -6.90 -14.63 4.03
CA ASP A 184 -6.60 -13.43 3.25
C ASP A 184 -5.61 -12.54 4.00
N TYR A 185 -4.87 -11.70 3.27
CA TYR A 185 -3.91 -10.77 3.85
C TYR A 185 -4.59 -9.71 4.73
N ALA A 186 -5.84 -9.34 4.41
CA ALA A 186 -6.66 -8.42 5.21
C ALA A 186 -6.89 -8.89 6.65
N ALA A 187 -6.76 -10.19 6.96
CA ALA A 187 -6.93 -10.72 8.32
C ALA A 187 -5.65 -10.70 9.18
N VAL A 188 -4.51 -10.26 8.65
CA VAL A 188 -3.23 -10.34 9.37
C VAL A 188 -3.14 -9.30 10.48
N THR A 189 -3.55 -8.06 10.21
CA THR A 189 -3.62 -6.98 11.20
C THR A 189 -4.75 -5.99 10.87
N VAL A 190 -5.13 -5.13 11.82
CA VAL A 190 -6.05 -4.01 11.57
C VAL A 190 -5.51 -3.03 10.51
N GLN A 191 -4.19 -2.93 10.38
CA GLN A 191 -3.53 -2.10 9.38
C GLN A 191 -3.73 -2.67 7.96
N GLU A 192 -3.57 -3.99 7.79
CA GLU A 192 -3.82 -4.67 6.51
C GLU A 192 -5.31 -4.69 6.17
N TYR A 193 -6.15 -4.96 7.16
CA TYR A 193 -7.61 -4.89 7.03
C TYR A 193 -8.07 -3.55 6.45
N TRP A 194 -7.54 -2.44 6.99
CA TRP A 194 -7.83 -1.11 6.49
C TRP A 194 -7.25 -0.87 5.08
N ALA A 195 -6.01 -1.28 4.83
CA ALA A 195 -5.33 -1.02 3.56
C ALA A 195 -5.94 -1.79 2.38
N GLU A 196 -6.16 -3.10 2.55
CA GLU A 196 -6.85 -3.95 1.58
C GLU A 196 -8.29 -3.45 1.35
N GLY A 197 -9.00 -3.13 2.44
CA GLY A 197 -10.34 -2.53 2.39
C GLY A 197 -10.39 -1.23 1.60
N THR A 198 -9.39 -0.36 1.79
CA THR A 198 -9.25 0.90 1.06
C THR A 198 -9.07 0.66 -0.45
N GLN A 199 -8.24 -0.32 -0.84
CA GLN A 199 -8.11 -0.68 -2.24
C GLN A 199 -9.42 -1.25 -2.82
N PHE A 200 -10.20 -2.03 -2.05
CA PHE A 200 -11.52 -2.49 -2.49
C PHE A 200 -12.51 -1.34 -2.64
N TRP A 201 -12.52 -0.39 -1.69
CA TRP A 201 -13.34 0.82 -1.74
C TRP A 201 -13.10 1.64 -3.01
N PHE A 202 -11.85 1.81 -3.41
CA PHE A 202 -11.50 2.53 -4.65
C PHE A 202 -11.55 1.68 -5.91
N ASN A 203 -11.95 0.41 -5.82
CA ASN A 203 -11.97 -0.52 -6.94
C ASN A 203 -10.58 -0.67 -7.59
N SER A 204 -9.55 -0.77 -6.76
CA SER A 204 -8.13 -0.81 -7.10
C SER A 204 -7.44 -2.12 -6.69
N ASN A 205 -8.08 -2.97 -5.88
CA ASN A 205 -7.48 -4.22 -5.39
C ASN A 205 -7.64 -5.40 -6.36
N LYS A 206 -6.82 -6.44 -6.25
CA LYS A 206 -7.06 -7.75 -6.88
C LYS A 206 -8.24 -8.47 -6.23
N LEU A 207 -8.77 -9.46 -6.94
CA LEU A 207 -9.82 -10.34 -6.46
C LEU A 207 -9.35 -11.10 -5.21
N SER A 208 -10.02 -10.84 -4.07
CA SER A 208 -9.95 -11.74 -2.91
C SER A 208 -10.99 -12.85 -3.09
N ARG A 209 -10.58 -14.10 -2.88
CA ARG A 209 -11.44 -15.28 -2.98
C ARG A 209 -11.38 -16.07 -1.68
N GLY A 210 -12.43 -15.98 -0.89
CA GLY A 210 -12.70 -16.88 0.23
C GLY A 210 -13.36 -18.18 -0.24
N GLU A 211 -13.71 -19.04 0.72
CA GLU A 211 -14.39 -20.32 0.43
C GLU A 211 -15.76 -20.11 -0.21
N ASP A 212 -16.55 -19.16 0.29
CA ASP A 212 -17.95 -18.96 -0.13
C ASP A 212 -18.23 -17.61 -0.82
N ARG A 213 -17.24 -16.71 -0.89
CA ARG A 213 -17.42 -15.36 -1.44
C ARG A 213 -16.18 -14.81 -2.13
N GLU A 214 -16.45 -13.94 -3.10
CA GLU A 214 -15.48 -13.14 -3.85
C GLU A 214 -15.66 -11.67 -3.49
N VAL A 215 -14.56 -10.94 -3.32
CA VAL A 215 -14.58 -9.48 -3.15
C VAL A 215 -13.67 -8.86 -4.19
N LEU A 216 -14.23 -8.00 -5.06
CA LEU A 216 -13.49 -7.29 -6.09
C LEU A 216 -13.87 -5.82 -6.19
N SER A 217 -14.92 -5.37 -5.50
CA SER A 217 -15.44 -4.01 -5.64
C SER A 217 -15.92 -3.45 -4.32
N ALA A 218 -16.20 -2.15 -4.30
CA ALA A 218 -16.83 -1.50 -3.16
C ALA A 218 -18.23 -2.07 -2.87
N ASP A 219 -18.96 -2.48 -3.92
CA ASP A 219 -20.29 -3.12 -3.78
C ASP A 219 -20.15 -4.51 -3.15
N ASP A 220 -19.18 -5.32 -3.59
CA ASP A 220 -18.90 -6.62 -2.98
C ASP A 220 -18.44 -6.45 -1.52
N LEU A 221 -17.60 -5.44 -1.25
CA LEU A 221 -17.15 -5.11 0.10
C LEU A 221 -18.33 -4.73 0.99
N GLN A 222 -19.26 -3.90 0.52
CA GLN A 222 -20.45 -3.51 1.27
C GLN A 222 -21.30 -4.73 1.65
N ALA A 223 -21.45 -5.69 0.72
CA ALA A 223 -22.21 -6.91 0.94
C ALA A 223 -21.47 -7.93 1.83
N TYR A 224 -20.13 -7.92 1.79
CA TYR A 224 -19.27 -8.86 2.52
C TYR A 224 -18.94 -8.41 3.94
N ASP A 225 -18.43 -7.19 4.08
CA ASP A 225 -18.00 -6.57 5.33
C ASP A 225 -18.58 -5.14 5.44
N PRO A 226 -19.88 -5.03 5.78
CA PRO A 226 -20.54 -3.72 5.90
C PRO A 226 -19.96 -2.84 7.01
N ALA A 227 -19.27 -3.44 8.01
CA ALA A 227 -18.63 -2.69 9.07
C ALA A 227 -17.38 -1.96 8.55
N LEU A 228 -16.51 -2.65 7.79
CA LEU A 228 -15.38 -2.04 7.09
C LEU A 228 -15.87 -0.95 6.12
N TYR A 229 -16.88 -1.27 5.32
CA TYR A 229 -17.45 -0.34 4.36
C TYR A 229 -17.92 0.96 5.03
N ALA A 230 -18.59 0.85 6.19
CA ALA A 230 -19.09 2.01 6.92
C ALA A 230 -17.95 2.93 7.37
N VAL A 231 -16.89 2.41 8.00
CA VAL A 231 -15.78 3.22 8.51
C VAL A 231 -14.92 3.81 7.39
N LEU A 232 -14.78 3.12 6.26
CA LEU A 232 -14.13 3.67 5.06
C LEU A 232 -14.93 4.85 4.49
N GLY A 233 -16.26 4.77 4.52
CA GLY A 233 -17.16 5.83 4.09
C GLY A 233 -17.12 7.10 4.96
N GLU A 234 -16.54 7.03 6.17
CA GLU A 234 -16.30 8.21 7.01
C GLU A 234 -14.99 8.95 6.67
N VAL A 235 -14.15 8.36 5.81
CA VAL A 235 -12.84 8.91 5.42
C VAL A 235 -12.81 9.27 3.94
N TYR A 236 -13.29 8.38 3.09
CA TYR A 236 -13.10 8.47 1.65
C TYR A 236 -14.34 8.97 0.93
N SER A 237 -14.10 9.59 -0.23
CA SER A 237 -15.18 10.07 -1.08
C SER A 237 -16.09 8.92 -1.53
N HIS A 238 -17.40 9.15 -1.46
CA HIS A 238 -18.42 8.20 -1.95
C HIS A 238 -18.36 7.96 -3.46
N ARG A 239 -17.53 8.72 -4.19
CA ARG A 239 -17.25 8.45 -5.61
C ARG A 239 -16.55 7.10 -5.82
N GLN A 240 -15.85 6.57 -4.80
CA GLN A 240 -15.21 5.24 -4.84
C GLN A 240 -14.29 5.02 -6.06
N ARG A 241 -13.66 6.12 -6.51
CA ARG A 241 -12.76 6.16 -7.66
C ARG A 241 -11.70 7.23 -7.44
N LEU A 242 -10.46 6.86 -7.71
CA LEU A 242 -9.34 7.78 -7.87
C LEU A 242 -9.09 7.95 -9.36
N ASP A 243 -9.08 9.18 -9.88
CA ASP A 243 -9.03 9.43 -11.33
C ASP A 243 -7.73 8.97 -11.98
N ALA A 244 -6.62 9.11 -11.26
CA ALA A 244 -5.30 8.70 -11.70
C ALA A 244 -5.02 7.20 -11.53
N ASP A 245 -5.94 6.43 -10.92
CA ASP A 245 -5.72 5.02 -10.71
C ASP A 245 -5.94 4.22 -12.01
N VAL A 246 -4.83 3.80 -12.59
CA VAL A 246 -4.80 2.95 -13.81
C VAL A 246 -5.50 1.60 -13.60
N TYR A 247 -5.67 1.16 -12.36
CA TYR A 247 -6.32 -0.11 -12.05
C TYR A 247 -7.81 0.02 -11.78
N TYR A 248 -8.42 1.20 -11.75
CA TYR A 248 -9.86 1.33 -11.51
C TYR A 248 -10.68 0.41 -12.43
N ARG A 249 -11.28 -0.64 -11.86
CA ARG A 249 -12.03 -1.69 -12.59
C ARG A 249 -11.27 -2.34 -13.76
N HIS A 250 -9.94 -2.34 -13.72
CA HIS A 250 -9.10 -2.92 -14.76
C HIS A 250 -9.22 -4.46 -14.81
N PRO A 251 -9.27 -5.12 -15.99
CA PRO A 251 -9.45 -6.57 -16.10
C PRO A 251 -8.34 -7.43 -15.47
N ALA A 252 -7.14 -6.89 -15.28
CA ALA A 252 -6.05 -7.60 -14.61
C ALA A 252 -6.37 -7.91 -13.13
N ARG A 253 -7.30 -7.16 -12.51
CA ARG A 253 -7.69 -7.34 -11.10
C ARG A 253 -8.35 -8.68 -10.82
N SER A 254 -9.05 -9.25 -11.80
CA SER A 254 -9.71 -10.56 -11.68
C SER A 254 -8.83 -11.74 -12.06
N ARG A 255 -7.60 -11.50 -12.55
CA ARG A 255 -6.67 -12.56 -12.89
C ARG A 255 -6.04 -13.10 -11.61
N ILE A 256 -6.48 -14.28 -11.19
CA ILE A 256 -5.79 -15.02 -10.14
C ILE A 256 -4.55 -15.66 -10.75
N ALA A 257 -3.36 -15.28 -10.29
CA ALA A 257 -2.16 -16.06 -10.58
C ALA A 257 -2.40 -17.49 -10.06
N ALA A 258 -2.23 -18.49 -10.92
CA ALA A 258 -2.40 -19.89 -10.51
C ALA A 258 -1.54 -20.14 -9.26
N ARG A 259 -2.15 -20.65 -8.18
CA ARG A 259 -1.37 -21.13 -7.03
C ARG A 259 -0.34 -22.12 -7.57
N ALA A 260 0.94 -21.88 -7.32
CA ALA A 260 1.97 -22.83 -7.68
C ALA A 260 1.63 -24.17 -7.01
N ALA A 261 1.31 -25.18 -7.80
CA ALA A 261 1.02 -26.50 -7.28
C ALA A 261 2.31 -27.08 -6.68
N GLY A 262 2.29 -27.43 -5.40
CA GLY A 262 3.30 -28.29 -4.78
C GLY A 262 4.29 -27.64 -3.81
N SER A 263 3.99 -26.51 -3.18
CA SER A 263 4.71 -26.16 -1.95
C SER A 263 3.97 -26.76 -0.75
N ASP A 264 4.71 -27.53 0.06
CA ASP A 264 4.26 -28.21 1.28
C ASP A 264 4.02 -27.23 2.46
N CYS A 265 3.74 -25.97 2.09
CA CYS A 265 3.46 -24.74 2.81
C CYS A 265 3.06 -23.66 1.80
#